data_AF-A0A849QGJ4-F1
#
_entry.id   AF-A0A849QGJ4-F1
#
_cell.length_a   1.000
_cell.length_b   1.000
_cell.length_c   1.000
_cell.angle_alpha   90.00
_cell.angle_beta   90.00
_cell.angle_gamma   90.00
#
_symmetry.space_group_name_H-M   'P 1'
#
loop_
_entity.id
_entity.type
_entity.pdbx_description
1 polymer ?
#
loop_
_entity_poly.entity_id
_entity_poly.type
_entity_poly.pdbx_seq_one_letter_code
_entity_poly.pdbx_strand_id
1 'polypeptide(L)' 'MSEQSISIMALPGVPIIERGDNVADVILETLQTSNIQLLDGDLIIIAHTIVSKSEGKV' A
#
# COMPACT_ATOMS: atom_id res chain seq x y z
N MET A 1 -4.32 -31.74 -9.27
CA MET A 1 -3.47 -31.01 -8.31
C MET A 1 -3.71 -29.54 -8.57
N SER A 2 -4.31 -28.82 -7.63
CA SER A 2 -4.50 -27.38 -7.73
C SER A 2 -3.17 -26.71 -7.38
N GLU A 3 -2.49 -26.14 -8.37
CA GLU A 3 -1.32 -25.31 -8.09
C GLU A 3 -1.79 -24.02 -7.42
N GLN A 4 -1.35 -23.81 -6.18
CA GLN A 4 -1.55 -22.56 -5.46
C GLN A 4 -0.33 -21.67 -5.73
N SER A 5 -0.54 -20.62 -6.53
CA SER A 5 0.43 -19.57 -6.77
C SER A 5 0.15 -18.38 -5.86
N ILE A 6 1.22 -17.78 -5.34
CA ILE A 6 1.17 -16.51 -4.61
C ILE A 6 1.96 -15.50 -5.44
N SER A 7 1.36 -14.34 -5.66
CA SER A 7 2.04 -13.20 -6.27
C SER A 7 2.23 -12.12 -5.21
N ILE A 8 3.44 -11.58 -5.13
CA ILE A 8 3.78 -10.47 -4.24
C ILE A 8 4.47 -9.42 -5.08
N MET A 9 4.00 -8.19 -4.98
CA MET A 9 4.55 -7.05 -5.70
C MET A 9 4.60 -5.83 -4.79
N ALA A 10 5.63 -5.00 -4.98
CA ALA A 10 5.68 -3.70 -4.35
C ALA A 10 4.73 -2.74 -5.09
N LEU A 11 4.12 -1.81 -4.36
CA LEU A 11 3.40 -0.68 -4.95
C LEU A 11 4.42 0.40 -5.31
N PRO A 12 4.75 0.61 -6.60
CA PRO A 12 5.72 1.61 -7.00
C PRO A 12 5.16 3.02 -6.81
N GLY A 13 6.03 4.02 -6.65
CA GLY A 13 5.62 5.43 -6.65
C GLY A 13 4.95 5.93 -5.37
N VAL A 14 4.93 5.15 -4.29
CA VAL A 14 4.43 5.63 -2.99
C VAL A 14 5.30 6.80 -2.52
N PRO A 15 4.71 7.99 -2.24
CA PRO A 15 5.46 9.16 -1.80
C PRO A 15 6.01 8.99 -0.37
N ILE A 16 6.86 9.93 0.04
CA ILE A 16 7.27 10.03 1.44
C ILE A 16 6.06 10.44 2.26
N ILE A 17 5.68 9.62 3.24
CA ILE A 17 4.59 9.92 4.16
C ILE A 17 5.04 10.94 5.22
N GLU A 18 4.22 11.97 5.38
CA GLU A 18 4.36 13.04 6.35
C GLU A 18 3.26 12.98 7.43
N ARG A 19 3.43 13.78 8.47
CA ARG A 19 2.47 13.83 9.58
C ARG A 19 1.14 14.40 9.09
N GLY A 20 0.06 13.69 9.39
CA GLY A 20 -1.30 14.07 9.00
C GLY A 20 -1.75 13.51 7.65
N ASP A 21 -0.86 12.86 6.89
CA ASP A 21 -1.24 12.15 5.68
C ASP A 21 -2.20 11.00 5.99
N ASN A 22 -3.19 10.82 5.12
CA ASN A 22 -4.00 9.61 5.15
C ASN A 22 -3.34 8.51 4.31
N VAL A 23 -2.73 7.54 4.99
CA VAL A 23 -2.04 6.42 4.34
C VAL A 23 -2.96 5.64 3.39
N ALA A 24 -4.24 5.49 3.72
CA ALA A 24 -5.17 4.79 2.84
C ALA A 24 -5.40 5.55 1.52
N ASP A 25 -5.59 6.87 1.59
CA ASP A 25 -5.80 7.69 0.39
C ASP A 25 -4.55 7.67 -0.50
N VAL A 26 -3.36 7.77 0.10
CA VAL A 26 -2.08 7.67 -0.63
C VAL A 26 -1.95 6.32 -1.36
N ILE A 27 -2.31 5.21 -0.71
CA ILE A 27 -2.26 3.89 -1.33
C ILE A 27 -3.24 3.80 -2.50
N LEU A 28 -4.48 4.29 -2.33
CA LEU A 28 -5.49 4.27 -3.38
C LEU A 28 -5.07 5.10 -4.60
N GLU A 29 -4.54 6.31 -4.38
CA GLU A 29 -4.02 7.16 -5.46
C GLU A 29 -2.82 6.51 -6.16
N THR A 30 -1.92 5.88 -5.41
CA THR A 30 -0.75 5.21 -5.98
C THR A 30 -1.15 3.98 -6.82
N LEU A 31 -2.15 3.22 -6.39
CA LEU A 31 -2.71 2.11 -7.18
C LEU A 31 -3.30 2.59 -8.50
N GLN A 32 -4.07 3.69 -8.46
CA GLN A 32 -4.66 4.30 -9.65
C GLN A 32 -3.58 4.78 -10.63
N THR A 33 -2.58 5.52 -10.16
CA THR A 33 -1.50 6.07 -11.00
C THR A 33 -0.56 4.98 -11.53
N SER A 34 -0.39 3.88 -10.80
CA SER A 34 0.40 2.72 -11.21
C SER A 34 -0.38 1.74 -12.09
N ASN A 35 -1.66 2.01 -12.36
CA ASN A 35 -2.57 1.16 -13.12
C ASN A 35 -2.65 -0.28 -12.56
N ILE A 36 -2.58 -0.41 -11.24
CA ILE A 36 -2.70 -1.66 -10.48
C ILE A 36 -4.12 -1.73 -9.94
N GLN A 37 -4.83 -2.81 -10.24
CA GLN A 37 -6.17 -3.05 -9.73
C GLN A 37 -6.10 -4.01 -8.54
N LEU A 38 -6.71 -3.62 -7.41
CA LEU A 38 -7.00 -4.52 -6.31
C LEU A 38 -8.23 -5.36 -6.66
N LEU A 39 -8.11 -6.66 -6.48
CA LEU A 39 -9.20 -7.61 -6.62
C LEU A 39 -9.68 -8.07 -5.24
N ASP A 40 -10.90 -8.60 -5.21
CA ASP A 40 -11.44 -9.17 -3.98
C ASP A 40 -10.58 -10.35 -3.52
N GLY A 41 -10.22 -10.35 -2.23
CA GLY A 41 -9.29 -11.31 -1.65
C GLY A 41 -7.81 -10.89 -1.69
N ASP A 42 -7.45 -9.79 -2.34
CA ASP A 42 -6.07 -9.27 -2.28
C ASP A 42 -5.72 -8.71 -0.90
N LEU A 43 -4.44 -8.77 -0.56
CA LEU A 43 -3.91 -8.30 0.72
C LEU A 43 -2.98 -7.10 0.53
N ILE A 44 -3.25 -6.03 1.28
CA ILE A 44 -2.36 -4.87 1.36
C ILE A 44 -1.49 -5.01 2.62
N ILE A 45 -0.17 -5.07 2.42
CA ILE A 45 0.79 -5.15 3.52
C ILE A 45 1.46 -3.79 3.69
N ILE A 46 1.34 -3.22 4.88
CA ILE A 46 1.88 -1.91 5.24
C ILE A 46 2.93 -2.07 6.33
N ALA A 47 4.13 -1.50 6.13
CA ALA A 47 5.14 -1.42 7.18
C ALA A 47 4.74 -0.41 8.27
N HIS A 48 5.09 -0.68 9.52
CA HIS A 48 4.72 0.20 10.64
C HIS A 48 5.19 1.65 10.44
N THR A 49 6.30 1.87 9.73
CA THR A 49 6.99 3.17 9.68
C THR A 49 6.13 4.24 9.02
N ILE A 50 5.39 3.89 7.97
CA ILE A 50 4.55 4.88 7.27
C ILE A 50 3.33 5.28 8.11
N VAL A 51 2.77 4.32 8.85
CA VAL A 51 1.69 4.58 9.81
C VAL A 51 2.20 5.48 10.94
N SER A 52 3.34 5.13 11.52
CA SER A 52 3.97 5.91 12.61
C SER A 52 4.22 7.37 12.20
N LYS A 53 4.77 7.58 10.99
CA LYS A 53 4.98 8.93 10.42
C LYS A 53 3.67 9.69 10.25
N SER A 54 2.64 9.05 9.68
CA SER A 54 1.33 9.68 9.49
C SER A 54 0.68 10.13 10.80
N GLU A 55 0.83 9.33 11.87
CA GLU A 55 0.32 9.65 13.20
C GLU A 55 1.15 10.71 13.94
N GLY A 56 2.30 11.12 13.39
CA GLY A 56 3.24 12.04 14.03
C GLY A 56 4.04 11.41 15.18
N LYS A 57 4.16 10.07 15.16
CA LYS A 57 5.00 9.29 16.07
C LYS A 57 6.25 8.90 15.29
N VAL A 58 7.30 9.73 15.33
CA VAL A 58 8.61 9.40 14.75
C VAL A 58 9.48 8.67 15.77
#